data_AF-A0A852ZPK5-F1
#
_entry.id   AF-A0A852ZPK5-F1
#
_cell.length_a   1.000
_cell.length_b   1.000
_cell.length_c   1.000
_cell.angle_alpha   90.00
_cell.angle_beta   90.00
_cell.angle_gamma   90.00
#
_symmetry.space_group_name_H-M   'P 1'
#
loop_
_entity.id
_entity.type
_entity.pdbx_description
1 polymer ?
#
loop_
_entity_poly.entity_id
_entity_poly.type
_entity_poly.pdbx_seq_one_letter_code
_entity_poly.pdbx_strand_id
1 'polypeptide(L)'
;MTEPFVKRRARATPGSIPDVLRMFTNEVRFYREIAPVVGVRVPVCLEAEVQADGGATLLVLENLSGWTPGADPTAAARALAGMHEHWQGVAHRRPRRCRSSGTTRLPRTERLQVSATPFRPRSARPSFP
;
A
#
# COMPACT_ATOMS: atom_id res chain seq x y z
N MET A 1 14.46 13.89 17.60
CA MET A 1 13.89 13.04 16.52
C MET A 1 13.87 13.89 15.27
N THR A 2 14.36 13.37 14.14
CA THR A 2 14.39 14.12 12.88
C THR A 2 12.97 14.20 12.30
N GLU A 3 12.55 15.39 11.84
CA GLU A 3 11.27 15.60 11.14
C GLU A 3 11.10 14.61 10.00
N PRO A 4 9.92 13.96 9.83
CA PRO A 4 9.71 12.94 8.81
C PRO A 4 9.72 13.52 7.38
N PHE A 5 10.07 12.68 6.41
CA PHE A 5 9.98 13.05 5.00
C PHE A 5 8.56 12.83 4.49
N VAL A 6 7.90 13.90 4.03
CA VAL A 6 6.53 13.86 3.53
C VAL A 6 6.52 14.00 2.01
N LYS A 7 5.97 13.01 1.32
CA LYS A 7 5.82 13.00 -0.14
C LYS A 7 4.34 12.96 -0.52
N ARG A 8 3.86 14.06 -1.09
CA ARG A 8 2.50 14.22 -1.62
C ARG A 8 2.55 14.28 -3.13
N ARG A 9 1.68 13.53 -3.80
CA ARG A 9 1.51 13.60 -5.26
C ARG A 9 0.04 13.67 -5.60
N ALA A 10 -0.29 14.57 -6.52
CA ALA A 10 -1.58 14.57 -7.17
C ALA A 10 -1.72 13.36 -8.09
N ARG A 11 -2.93 13.16 -8.60
CA ARG A 11 -3.21 12.16 -9.63
C ARG A 11 -2.26 12.32 -10.82
N ALA A 12 -1.76 11.19 -11.32
CA ALA A 12 -1.01 11.17 -12.57
C ALA A 12 -1.92 11.62 -13.73
N THR A 13 -1.37 12.41 -14.65
CA THR A 13 -2.09 12.81 -15.86
C THR A 13 -2.47 11.56 -16.66
N PRO A 14 -3.73 11.40 -17.11
CA PRO A 14 -4.15 10.25 -17.89
C PRO A 14 -3.25 10.02 -19.11
N GLY A 15 -2.81 8.78 -19.33
CA GLY A 15 -1.93 8.41 -20.45
C GLY A 15 -0.45 8.77 -20.26
N SER A 16 -0.09 9.45 -19.18
CA SER A 16 1.32 9.69 -18.83
C SER A 16 2.01 8.40 -18.36
N ILE A 17 3.35 8.39 -18.39
CA ILE A 17 4.14 7.25 -17.90
C ILE A 17 3.77 6.86 -16.45
N PRO A 18 3.65 7.80 -15.49
CA PRO A 18 3.21 7.46 -14.13
C PRO A 18 1.81 6.85 -14.04
N ASP A 19 0.88 7.24 -14.94
CA ASP A 19 -0.48 6.71 -15.00
C ASP A 19 -0.48 5.28 -15.57
N VAL A 20 0.11 5.09 -16.76
CA VAL A 20 0.18 3.78 -17.44
C VAL A 20 0.91 2.74 -16.59
N LEU A 21 2.01 3.12 -15.93
CA LEU A 21 2.78 2.23 -15.07
C LEU A 21 2.32 2.24 -13.61
N ARG A 22 1.24 2.98 -13.31
CA ARG A 22 0.64 3.09 -11.97
C ARG A 22 1.66 3.45 -10.88
N MET A 23 2.69 4.24 -11.22
CA MET A 23 3.90 4.45 -10.42
C MET A 23 3.59 4.89 -8.99
N PHE A 24 2.70 5.88 -8.81
CA PHE A 24 2.43 6.46 -7.49
C PHE A 24 1.70 5.44 -6.59
N THR A 25 0.70 4.74 -7.13
CA THR A 25 -0.01 3.70 -6.38
C THR A 25 0.87 2.48 -6.10
N ASN A 26 1.77 2.13 -7.02
CA ASN A 26 2.74 1.05 -6.83
C ASN A 26 3.78 1.40 -5.75
N GLU A 27 4.17 2.67 -5.63
CA GLU A 27 5.06 3.13 -4.58
C GLU A 27 4.39 3.02 -3.19
N VAL A 28 3.13 3.45 -3.06
CA VAL A 28 2.35 3.24 -1.82
C VAL A 28 2.22 1.75 -1.50
N ARG A 29 1.92 0.94 -2.51
CA ARG A 29 1.81 -0.51 -2.36
C ARG A 29 3.12 -1.15 -1.94
N PHE A 30 4.25 -0.69 -2.48
CA PHE A 30 5.57 -1.16 -2.09
C PHE A 30 5.79 -0.98 -0.58
N TYR A 31 5.56 0.23 -0.05
CA TYR A 31 5.75 0.48 1.38
C TYR A 31 4.77 -0.28 2.29
N ARG A 32 3.54 -0.55 1.82
CA ARG A 32 2.53 -1.28 2.60
C ARG A 32 2.71 -2.80 2.58
N GLU A 33 3.12 -3.35 1.44
CA GLU A 33 3.05 -4.80 1.20
C GLU A 33 4.41 -5.46 1.03
N ILE A 34 5.39 -4.75 0.45
CA ILE A 34 6.66 -5.34 0.01
C ILE A 34 7.79 -4.97 0.98
N ALA A 35 7.90 -3.71 1.36
CA ALA A 35 8.87 -3.21 2.32
C ALA A 35 8.98 -4.05 3.62
N PRO A 36 7.87 -4.53 4.22
CA PRO A 36 7.97 -5.34 5.45
C PRO A 36 8.56 -6.73 5.24
N VAL A 37 8.61 -7.24 4.01
CA VAL A 37 9.02 -8.63 3.70
C VAL A 37 10.24 -8.73 2.81
N VAL A 38 10.65 -7.65 2.12
CA VAL A 38 11.68 -7.69 1.08
C VAL A 38 13.08 -8.05 1.60
N GLY A 39 13.33 -7.91 2.90
CA GLY A 39 14.60 -8.34 3.52
C GLY A 39 15.77 -7.38 3.31
N VAL A 40 15.53 -6.20 2.77
CA VAL A 40 16.50 -5.09 2.70
C VAL A 40 16.00 -3.91 3.52
N ARG A 41 16.92 -3.15 4.11
CA ARG A 41 16.56 -1.92 4.81
C ARG A 41 15.96 -0.92 3.82
N VAL A 42 14.78 -0.43 4.15
CA VAL A 42 14.11 0.71 3.51
C VAL A 42 13.82 1.79 4.57
N PRO A 43 13.54 3.05 4.18
CA PRO A 43 13.06 4.04 5.15
C PRO A 43 11.85 3.51 5.91
N VAL A 44 11.79 3.71 7.23
CA VAL A 44 10.60 3.34 8.02
C VAL A 44 9.39 4.09 7.46
N CYS A 45 8.32 3.36 7.16
CA CYS A 45 7.06 3.94 6.69
C CYS A 45 6.15 4.24 7.89
N LEU A 46 5.83 5.51 8.10
CA LEU A 46 4.91 5.96 9.15
C LEU A 46 3.47 5.98 8.63
N GLU A 47 3.28 6.40 7.38
CA GLU A 47 1.97 6.50 6.74
C GLU A 47 2.09 6.29 5.23
N ALA A 48 1.13 5.56 4.63
CA ALA A 48 1.09 5.27 3.21
C ALA A 48 -0.35 5.14 2.70
N GLU A 49 -0.80 6.14 1.95
CA GLU A 49 -2.21 6.26 1.53
C GLU A 49 -2.35 6.54 0.04
N VAL A 50 -3.40 5.95 -0.52
CA VAL A 50 -4.01 6.38 -1.78
C VAL A 50 -5.35 7.00 -1.39
N GLN A 51 -5.60 8.26 -1.78
CA GLN A 51 -6.86 8.92 -1.48
C GLN A 51 -8.05 8.21 -2.13
N ALA A 52 -9.25 8.42 -1.58
CA ALA A 52 -10.46 7.72 -2.00
C ALA A 52 -10.83 7.91 -3.48
N ASP A 53 -10.38 9.00 -4.10
CA ASP A 53 -10.53 9.25 -5.55
C ASP A 53 -9.57 8.41 -6.43
N GLY A 54 -8.71 7.62 -5.79
CA GLY A 54 -7.74 6.72 -6.42
C GLY A 54 -6.56 7.42 -7.09
N GLY A 55 -6.48 8.75 -6.99
CA GLY A 55 -5.55 9.55 -7.76
C GLY A 55 -4.39 10.11 -6.94
N ALA A 56 -4.69 10.78 -5.83
CA ALA A 56 -3.66 11.38 -5.00
C ALA A 56 -3.02 10.35 -4.05
N THR A 57 -1.73 10.51 -3.78
CA THR A 57 -0.98 9.63 -2.86
C THR A 57 -0.22 10.41 -1.81
N LEU A 58 -0.15 9.84 -0.60
CA LEU A 58 0.62 10.35 0.54
C LEU A 58 1.57 9.26 1.04
N LEU A 59 2.84 9.64 1.25
CA LEU A 59 3.83 8.84 1.97
C LEU A 59 4.47 9.71 3.06
N VAL A 60 4.53 9.19 4.27
CA VAL A 60 5.28 9.76 5.40
C VAL A 60 6.33 8.74 5.80
N LEU A 61 7.59 9.10 5.61
CA LEU A 61 8.74 8.20 5.74
C LEU A 61 9.75 8.74 6.77
N GLU A 62 10.58 7.84 7.29
CA GLU A 62 11.81 8.18 7.99
C GLU A 62 12.64 9.18 7.17
N ASN A 63 13.10 10.23 7.82
CA ASN A 63 13.95 11.21 7.17
C ASN A 63 15.41 10.74 7.19
N LEU A 64 15.96 10.60 5.98
CA LEU A 64 17.34 10.16 5.74
C LEU A 64 18.25 11.31 5.30
N SER A 65 17.88 12.57 5.53
CA SER A 65 18.69 13.72 5.09
C SER A 65 20.10 13.75 5.68
N GLY A 66 20.33 13.07 6.80
CA GLY A 66 21.66 12.89 7.39
C GLY A 66 22.47 11.73 6.81
N TRP A 67 21.90 10.94 5.90
CA TRP A 67 22.60 9.83 5.26
C TRP A 67 23.44 10.33 4.10
N THR A 68 24.63 9.75 3.94
CA THR A 68 25.49 10.04 2.79
C THR A 68 25.18 9.04 1.66
N PRO A 69 24.92 9.51 0.42
CA PRO A 69 24.82 8.63 -0.73
C PRO A 69 26.13 7.88 -0.97
N GLY A 70 26.01 6.58 -1.28
CA GLY A 70 27.16 5.70 -1.50
C GLY A 70 27.05 4.47 -0.62
N ALA A 71 26.79 3.33 -1.24
CA ALA A 71 26.92 2.02 -0.61
C ALA A 71 28.23 1.38 -1.05
N ASP A 72 28.83 0.54 -0.20
CA ASP A 72 29.83 -0.40 -0.67
C ASP A 72 29.21 -1.27 -1.79
N PRO A 73 29.72 -1.22 -3.03
CA PRO A 73 29.16 -1.98 -4.15
C PRO A 73 29.10 -3.49 -3.87
N THR A 74 30.07 -4.01 -3.12
CA THR A 74 30.14 -5.44 -2.81
C THR A 74 29.04 -5.84 -1.84
N ALA A 75 28.86 -5.08 -0.75
CA ALA A 75 27.74 -5.28 0.17
C ALA A 75 26.38 -5.13 -0.53
N ALA A 76 26.22 -4.13 -1.40
CA ALA A 76 24.99 -3.93 -2.17
C ALA A 76 24.69 -5.13 -3.09
N ALA A 77 25.70 -5.61 -3.83
CA ALA A 77 25.55 -6.77 -4.71
C ALA A 77 25.16 -8.04 -3.93
N ARG A 78 25.78 -8.28 -2.76
CA ARG A 78 25.42 -9.42 -1.90
C ARG A 78 23.99 -9.32 -1.37
N ALA A 79 23.55 -8.14 -0.95
CA ALA A 79 22.18 -7.92 -0.49
C ALA A 79 21.16 -8.19 -1.63
N LEU A 80 21.45 -7.71 -2.84
CA LEU A 80 20.64 -7.98 -4.02
C LEU A 80 20.61 -9.47 -4.38
N ALA A 81 21.76 -10.16 -4.35
CA ALA A 81 21.85 -11.59 -4.63
C ALA A 81 21.00 -12.41 -3.64
N GLY A 82 21.14 -12.14 -2.34
CA GLY A 82 20.34 -12.82 -1.31
C GLY A 82 18.84 -12.54 -1.44
N MET A 83 18.46 -11.32 -1.84
CA MET A 83 17.06 -11.02 -2.16
C MET A 83 16.57 -11.83 -3.36
N HIS A 84 17.36 -11.92 -4.43
CA HIS A 84 17.01 -12.73 -5.60
C HIS A 84 16.83 -14.20 -5.25
N GLU A 85 17.77 -14.78 -4.51
CA GLU A 85 17.70 -16.17 -4.04
C GLU A 85 16.46 -16.42 -3.18
N HIS A 86 16.16 -15.52 -2.24
CA HIS A 86 14.99 -15.64 -1.36
C HIS A 86 13.66 -15.61 -2.11
N TRP A 87 13.57 -14.78 -3.15
CA TRP A 87 12.32 -14.56 -3.89
C TRP A 87 12.18 -15.40 -5.15
N GLN A 88 13.23 -16.12 -5.56
CA GLN A 88 13.23 -17.00 -6.72
C GLN A 88 12.13 -18.05 -6.61
N GLY A 89 11.27 -18.17 -7.62
CA GLY A 89 10.19 -19.17 -7.65
C GLY A 89 9.03 -18.94 -6.67
N VAL A 90 9.10 -17.94 -5.78
CA VAL A 90 8.04 -17.64 -4.81
C VAL A 90 7.38 -16.28 -5.01
N ALA A 91 7.99 -15.38 -5.80
CA ALA A 91 7.45 -14.05 -6.10
C ALA A 91 6.04 -14.07 -6.74
N HIS A 92 5.70 -15.13 -7.48
CA HIS A 92 4.37 -15.30 -8.08
C HIS A 92 3.35 -15.97 -7.15
N ARG A 93 3.79 -16.52 -6.00
CA ARG A 93 2.96 -17.35 -5.10
C ARG A 93 2.45 -16.62 -3.86
N ARG A 94 2.95 -15.43 -3.55
CA ARG A 94 2.44 -14.52 -2.50
C ARG A 94 2.52 -13.06 -3.00
N PRO A 95 1.55 -12.17 -2.68
CA PRO A 95 0.49 -12.23 -1.66
C PRO A 95 -0.96 -12.36 -2.19
N ARG A 96 -1.83 -13.02 -1.39
CA ARG A 96 -3.29 -13.18 -1.58
C ARG A 96 -4.11 -11.87 -1.63
N ARG A 97 -3.49 -10.68 -1.55
CA ARG A 97 -4.15 -9.37 -1.72
C ARG A 97 -3.79 -8.65 -3.03
N CYS A 98 -3.01 -9.28 -3.92
CA CYS A 98 -2.77 -8.80 -5.29
C CYS A 98 -3.88 -9.22 -6.26
N ARG A 99 -5.15 -9.05 -5.89
CA ARG A 99 -6.16 -8.84 -6.94
C ARG A 99 -6.25 -7.34 -7.11
N SER A 100 -5.92 -6.86 -8.29
CA SER A 100 -6.55 -5.65 -8.79
C SER A 100 -8.06 -5.79 -8.54
N SER A 101 -8.62 -4.94 -7.67
CA SER A 101 -10.01 -4.50 -7.80
C SER A 101 -10.09 -3.71 -9.11
N GLY A 102 -10.02 -4.43 -10.21
CA GLY A 102 -9.84 -3.93 -11.56
C GLY A 102 -10.63 -4.78 -12.53
N THR A 103 -11.90 -5.02 -12.21
CA THR A 103 -12.98 -5.16 -13.19
C THR A 103 -14.27 -4.85 -12.44
N THR A 104 -14.54 -3.57 -12.20
CA THR A 104 -15.93 -3.15 -11.99
C THR A 104 -16.63 -3.33 -13.32
N ARG A 105 -17.22 -4.50 -13.53
CA ARG A 105 -18.29 -4.66 -14.50
C ARG A 105 -19.43 -3.81 -13.98
N LEU A 106 -19.71 -2.68 -14.62
CA LEU A 106 -20.88 -1.86 -14.31
C LEU A 106 -22.11 -2.77 -14.29
N PRO A 107 -22.87 -2.86 -13.18
CA PRO A 107 -24.15 -3.54 -13.22
C PRO A 107 -25.11 -2.69 -14.07
N ARG A 108 -25.51 -3.30 -15.18
CA ARG A 108 -26.69 -2.94 -15.96
C ARG A 108 -27.88 -2.88 -14.98
N THR A 109 -28.62 -1.78 -15.05
CA THR A 109 -29.89 -1.53 -14.36
C THR A 109 -30.74 -2.79 -14.19
N GLU A 110 -31.07 -3.14 -12.95
CA GLU A 110 -32.40 -3.63 -12.64
C GLU A 110 -32.75 -3.38 -11.17
N ARG A 111 -33.93 -2.76 -10.98
CA ARG A 111 -34.60 -2.58 -9.71
C ARG A 111 -34.85 -3.95 -9.08
N LEU A 112 -34.52 -4.10 -7.81
CA LEU A 112 -35.35 -4.93 -6.94
C LEU A 112 -35.37 -4.34 -5.54
N GLN A 113 -36.59 -4.06 -5.09
CA GLN A 113 -36.93 -3.56 -3.76
C GLN A 113 -36.44 -4.54 -2.70
N VAL A 114 -35.85 -4.01 -1.62
CA VAL A 114 -35.76 -4.75 -0.35
C VAL A 114 -36.37 -3.88 0.73
N SER A 115 -37.48 -4.41 1.26
CA SER A 115 -38.31 -3.87 2.31
C SER A 115 -37.53 -3.68 3.62
N ALA A 116 -37.77 -2.56 4.28
CA ALA A 116 -37.18 -2.21 5.57
C ALA A 116 -37.81 -3.04 6.70
N THR A 117 -36.96 -3.61 7.56
CA THR A 117 -37.36 -4.04 8.91
C THR A 117 -36.53 -3.24 9.92
N PRO A 118 -37.15 -2.52 10.88
CA PRO A 118 -36.42 -1.66 11.79
C PRO A 118 -35.76 -2.46 12.93
N PHE A 119 -34.51 -2.14 13.20
CA PHE A 119 -33.74 -2.62 14.36
C PHE A 119 -34.14 -1.81 15.61
N ARG A 120 -34.60 -2.48 16.68
CA ARG A 120 -34.87 -1.88 18.01
C ARG A 120 -33.63 -1.95 18.91
N PRO A 121 -33.26 -0.88 19.66
CA PRO A 121 -32.14 -0.92 20.59
C PRO A 121 -32.53 -1.25 22.06
N ARG A 122 -31.62 -2.02 22.70
CA ARG A 122 -31.18 -2.14 24.13
C ARG A 122 -32.11 -1.93 25.34
N SER A 123 -31.95 -2.85 26.31
CA SER A 123 -31.80 -2.58 27.77
C SER A 123 -31.09 -3.79 28.44
N ALA A 124 -29.84 -3.64 28.91
CA ALA A 124 -29.42 -3.32 30.29
C ALA A 124 -29.27 -4.56 31.22
N ARG A 125 -28.09 -4.72 31.82
CA ARG A 125 -27.70 -5.76 32.82
C ARG A 125 -28.44 -5.56 34.16
N PRO A 126 -28.50 -6.59 35.03
CA PRO A 126 -27.63 -6.60 36.22
C PRO A 126 -27.00 -8.00 36.47
N SER A 127 -25.71 -8.11 36.82
CA SER A 127 -25.11 -8.12 38.18
C SER A 127 -25.29 -9.44 38.95
N PHE A 128 -24.17 -10.18 39.10
CA PHE A 128 -23.66 -11.05 40.19
C PHE A 128 -24.60 -11.56 41.31
N PRO A 129 -24.36 -12.75 41.88
CA PRO A 129 -23.15 -13.08 42.69
C PRO A 129 -22.24 -14.15 42.11
#